data_AF-U9W6R7-F1
#
_entry.id   AF-U9W6R7-F1
#
_cell.length_a   1.000
_cell.length_b   1.000
_cell.length_c   1.000
_cell.angle_alpha   90.00
_cell.angle_beta   90.00
_cell.angle_gamma   90.00
#
_symmetry.space_group_name_H-M   'P 1'
#
loop_
_entity.id
_entity.type
_entity.pdbx_description
1 polymer ?
#
loop_
_entity_poly.entity_id
_entity_poly.type
_entity_poly.pdbx_seq_one_letter_code
_entity_poly.pdbx_strand_id
1 'polypeptide(L)' 'MSEAAQFLDLAEEELIASQLLLQNTYYRACISRAYYAMYYTTRADHQGYRKPYP' A
#
# COMPACT_ATOMS: atom_id res chain seq x y z
N MET A 1 4.72 16.45 4.08
CA MET A 1 3.85 15.55 3.28
C MET A 1 2.63 15.17 4.11
N SER A 2 1.47 14.95 3.49
CA SER A 2 0.26 14.49 4.19
C SER A 2 0.42 13.04 4.62
N GLU A 3 -0.10 12.64 5.77
CA GLU A 3 -0.07 11.24 6.24
C GLU A 3 -0.71 10.28 5.21
N ALA A 4 -1.78 10.74 4.53
CA ALA A 4 -2.37 10.00 3.42
C ALA A 4 -1.40 9.77 2.25
N ALA A 5 -0.55 10.74 1.92
CA ALA A 5 0.45 10.58 0.87
C ALA A 5 1.54 9.58 1.28
N GLN A 6 1.99 9.63 2.53
CA GLN A 6 2.96 8.65 3.05
C GLN A 6 2.43 7.22 2.99
N PHE A 7 1.14 7.01 3.27
CA PHE A 7 0.52 5.70 3.13
C PHE A 7 0.40 5.25 1.66
N LEU A 8 0.17 6.17 0.72
CA LEU A 8 0.18 5.83 -0.70
C LEU A 8 1.59 5.43 -1.18
N ASP A 9 2.63 6.15 -0.73
CA ASP A 9 4.02 5.80 -1.04
C ASP A 9 4.35 4.38 -0.54
N LEU A 10 4.00 4.06 0.71
CA LEU A 10 4.18 2.71 1.28
C LEU A 10 3.36 1.65 0.52
N ALA A 11 2.14 1.98 0.09
CA ALA A 11 1.33 1.06 -0.69
C ALA A 11 1.97 0.72 -2.04
N GLU A 12 2.56 1.72 -2.70
CA GLU A 12 3.27 1.56 -3.97
C GLU A 12 4.55 0.72 -3.80
N GLU A 13 5.33 0.95 -2.75
CA GLU A 13 6.52 0.14 -2.43
C GLU A 13 6.17 -1.34 -2.24
N GLU A 14 5.13 -1.63 -1.45
CA GLU A 14 4.67 -3.00 -1.21
C GLU A 14 4.11 -3.66 -2.49
N LEU A 15 3.43 -2.89 -3.35
CA LEU A 15 2.93 -3.37 -4.63
C LEU A 15 4.08 -3.75 -5.57
N ILE A 16 5.07 -2.88 -5.74
CA ILE A 16 6.26 -3.15 -6.56
C ILE A 16 6.99 -4.39 -6.06
N ALA A 17 7.19 -4.50 -4.74
CA ALA A 17 7.82 -5.69 -4.13
C ALA A 17 7.01 -6.96 -4.41
N SER A 18 5.68 -6.91 -4.35
CA SER A 18 4.81 -8.06 -4.64
C SER A 18 4.96 -8.53 -6.10
N GLN A 19 5.06 -7.60 -7.05
CA GLN A 19 5.23 -7.92 -8.47
C GLN A 19 6.58 -8.60 -8.74
N LEU A 20 7.65 -8.11 -8.10
CA LEU A 20 8.97 -8.74 -8.19
C LEU A 20 8.95 -10.16 -7.60
N LEU A 21 8.29 -10.36 -6.47
CA LEU A 21 8.17 -11.69 -5.85
C LEU A 21 7.34 -12.66 -6.70
N LEU A 22 6.30 -12.16 -7.37
CA LEU A 22 5.50 -12.94 -8.32
C LEU A 22 6.36 -13.43 -9.49
N GLN A 23 7.14 -12.53 -10.11
CA GLN A 23 8.04 -12.87 -11.21
C GLN A 23 9.09 -13.91 -10.82
N ASN A 24 9.52 -13.90 -9.55
CA ASN A 24 10.48 -14.84 -8.99
C ASN A 24 9.83 -16.07 -8.32
N THR A 25 8.53 -16.30 -8.52
CA THR A 25 7.77 -17.45 -7.99
C THR A 25 7.74 -17.58 -6.45
N TYR A 26 8.05 -16.50 -5.72
CA TYR A 26 7.98 -16.45 -4.26
C TYR A 26 6.55 -16.13 -3.78
N TYR A 27 5.60 -17.02 -4.07
CA TYR A 27 4.17 -16.76 -3.92
C TYR A 27 3.73 -16.40 -2.49
N ARG A 28 4.28 -17.07 -1.47
CA ARG A 28 3.91 -16.79 -0.07
C ARG A 28 4.29 -15.36 0.33
N ALA A 29 5.47 -14.91 -0.07
CA ALA A 29 5.92 -13.55 0.19
C ALA A 29 5.15 -12.54 -0.66
N CYS A 30 4.88 -12.86 -1.93
CA CYS A 30 4.07 -12.04 -2.84
C CYS A 30 2.70 -11.69 -2.23
N ILE A 31 1.97 -12.70 -1.74
CA ILE A 31 0.64 -12.51 -1.14
C ILE A 31 0.72 -11.59 0.08
N SER A 32 1.72 -11.78 0.93
CA SER A 32 1.94 -10.92 2.10
C SER A 32 2.14 -9.46 1.70
N ARG A 33 2.98 -9.19 0.69
CA ARG A 33 3.24 -7.83 0.19
C ARG A 33 2.00 -7.20 -0.45
N ALA A 34 1.27 -7.97 -1.26
CA ALA A 34 0.01 -7.50 -1.84
C ALA A 34 -1.03 -7.14 -0.77
N TYR A 35 -1.12 -7.91 0.32
CA TYR A 35 -1.99 -7.59 1.46
C TYR A 35 -1.61 -6.26 2.11
N TYR A 36 -0.31 -6.00 2.35
CA TYR A 36 0.14 -4.74 2.94
C TYR A 36 -0.07 -3.54 2.02
N ALA A 37 0.06 -3.71 0.70
CA ALA A 37 -0.30 -2.67 -0.26
C ALA A 37 -1.77 -2.25 -0.12
N MET A 38 -2.70 -3.22 -0.03
CA MET A 38 -4.12 -2.96 0.20
C MET A 38 -4.38 -2.30 1.57
N TYR A 39 -3.69 -2.76 2.62
CA TYR A 39 -3.78 -2.18 3.96
C TYR A 39 -3.41 -0.70 3.96
N TYR A 40 -2.26 -0.35 3.38
CA TYR A 40 -1.80 1.03 3.34
C TYR A 40 -2.70 1.92 2.48
N THR A 41 -3.19 1.41 1.34
CA THR A 41 -4.19 2.12 0.51
C THR A 41 -5.45 2.44 1.32
N THR A 42 -5.95 1.48 2.09
CA THR A 42 -7.14 1.66 2.94
C THR A 42 -6.88 2.67 4.06
N ARG A 43 -5.66 2.69 4.63
CA ARG A 43 -5.27 3.71 5.61
C ARG A 43 -5.16 5.10 5.00
N ALA A 44 -4.62 5.22 3.79
CA ALA A 44 -4.55 6.48 3.07
C ALA A 44 -5.96 7.05 2.83
N ASP A 45 -6.88 6.22 2.37
CA ASP A 45 -8.28 6.57 2.14
C ASP A 45 -8.94 7.07 3.43
N HIS A 46 -8.81 6.33 4.53
CA HIS A 46 -9.33 6.74 5.84
C HIS A 46 -8.77 8.07 6.34
N GLN A 47 -7.47 8.34 6.11
CA GLN A 47 -6.87 9.63 6.46
C GLN A 47 -7.33 10.76 5.52
N GLY A 48 -7.68 10.45 4.26
CA GLY A 48 -8.32 11.37 3.33
C GLY A 48 -9.68 11.84 3.83
N TYR A 49 -10.52 10.93 4.33
CA TYR A 49 -11.83 11.25 4.92
C TYR A 49 -11.76 12.03 6.23
N ARG A 50 -10.63 11.98 6.95
CA ARG A 50 -10.44 12.71 8.21
C ARG A 50 -10.12 14.20 8.03
N LYS A 51 -9.80 14.66 6.82
CA LYS A 51 -9.74 16.09 6.53
C LYS A 51 -11.15 16.57 6.18
N PRO A 52 -11.82 17.38 7.02
CA PRO A 52 -13.04 18.04 6.56
C PRO A 52 -12.64 18.95 5.38
N TYR A 53 -13.35 18.80 4.26
CA TYR A 53 -13.34 19.86 3.24
C TYR A 53 -13.78 21.18 3.93
N PRO A 54 -13.17 22.33 3.56
CA PRO A 54 -13.44 23.61 4.18
C PRO A 54 -14.91 24.06 4.02
#